data_AF-A0A1F7H6S8-F1
#
_entry.id   AF-A0A1F7H6S8-F1
#
_cell.length_a   1.000
_cell.length_b   1.000
_cell.length_c   1.000
_cell.angle_alpha   90.00
_cell.angle_beta   90.00
_cell.angle_gamma   90.00
#
_symmetry.space_group_name_H-M   'P 1'
#
loop_
_entity.id
_entity.type
_entity.pdbx_description
1 polymer ?
#
loop_
_entity_poly.entity_id
_entity_poly.type
_entity_poly.pdbx_seq_one_letter_code
_entity_poly.pdbx_strand_id
1 'polypeptide(L)'
;MKEFPVSAWKKIPIGSGYFIGLLGNHIDKVYQRLNRSNTPFISFLHNWQILSPLKPTFPTRSYLITHPHYFPYLKNTSKSLEYLVKKFSISPMKNLLQ
;
A
#
# COMPACT_ATOMS: atom_id res chain seq x y z
N MET A 1 20.04 14.81 4.17
CA MET A 1 19.03 13.73 4.10
C MET A 1 19.47 12.75 3.04
N LYS A 2 19.68 11.49 3.40
CA LYS A 2 19.94 10.41 2.44
C LYS A 2 18.56 9.88 2.04
N GLU A 3 18.11 10.20 0.84
CA GLU A 3 16.83 9.66 0.35
C GLU A 3 17.00 8.14 0.20
N PHE A 4 16.24 7.36 0.97
CA PHE A 4 16.20 5.92 0.79
C PHE A 4 15.41 5.64 -0.49
N PRO A 5 15.99 4.99 -1.51
CA PRO A 5 15.27 4.68 -2.73
C PRO A 5 14.12 3.73 -2.37
N VAL A 6 12.89 4.24 -2.39
CA VAL A 6 11.70 3.44 -2.13
C VAL A 6 11.46 2.58 -3.37
N SER A 7 11.39 1.27 -3.17
CA SER A 7 11.05 0.33 -4.25
C SER A 7 9.74 0.75 -4.94
N ALA A 8 9.79 0.97 -6.25
CA ALA A 8 8.65 1.44 -7.04
C ALA A 8 8.53 0.69 -8.37
N TRP A 9 7.30 0.48 -8.84
CA TRP A 9 7.01 -0.01 -10.18
C TRP A 9 6.19 1.02 -10.93
N LYS A 10 6.66 1.46 -12.11
CA LYS A 10 6.06 2.56 -12.89
C LYS A 10 5.79 3.82 -12.04
N LYS A 11 6.75 4.18 -11.16
CA LYS A 11 6.67 5.30 -10.20
C LYS A 11 5.66 5.13 -9.04
N ILE A 12 4.95 4.01 -8.96
CA ILE A 12 4.07 3.69 -7.82
C ILE A 12 4.88 2.92 -6.76
N PRO A 13 4.92 3.37 -5.50
CA PRO A 13 5.64 2.66 -4.44
C PRO A 13 5.05 1.25 -4.22
N ILE A 14 5.91 0.23 -4.16
CA ILE A 14 5.48 -1.18 -4.03
C ILE A 14 4.71 -1.43 -2.73
N GLY A 15 5.01 -0.70 -1.66
CA GLY A 15 4.28 -0.79 -0.39
C GLY A 15 3.01 0.05 -0.31
N SER A 16 2.63 0.76 -1.38
CA SER A 16 1.43 1.60 -1.37
C SER A 16 0.14 0.78 -1.34
N GLY A 17 -0.94 1.44 -0.90
CA GLY A 17 -2.29 0.90 -0.95
C GLY A 17 -2.78 0.49 -2.33
N TYR A 18 -2.09 0.93 -3.40
CA TYR A 18 -2.33 0.44 -4.75
C TYR A 18 -2.03 -1.07 -4.87
N PHE A 19 -0.83 -1.51 -4.49
CA PHE A 19 -0.45 -2.92 -4.64
C PHE A 19 -1.13 -3.81 -3.61
N ILE A 20 -1.40 -3.29 -2.42
CA ILE A 20 -2.21 -3.99 -1.43
C ILE A 20 -3.64 -4.17 -1.97
N GLY A 21 -4.23 -3.14 -2.60
CA GLY A 21 -5.55 -3.24 -3.23
C GLY A 21 -5.58 -4.20 -4.43
N LEU A 22 -4.48 -4.29 -5.18
CA LEU A 22 -4.36 -5.16 -6.36
C LEU A 22 -4.12 -6.64 -5.97
N LEU A 23 -3.25 -6.89 -5.00
CA LEU A 23 -2.75 -8.23 -4.66
C LEU A 23 -3.39 -8.81 -3.39
N GLY A 24 -4.06 -7.98 -2.58
CA GLY A 24 -4.62 -8.37 -1.30
C GLY A 24 -3.53 -8.98 -0.41
N ASN A 25 -3.81 -10.15 0.18
CA ASN A 25 -2.88 -10.82 1.08
C ASN A 25 -1.62 -11.34 0.38
N HIS A 26 -1.63 -11.51 -0.95
CA HIS A 26 -0.46 -11.97 -1.71
C HIS A 26 0.67 -10.94 -1.81
N ILE A 27 0.43 -9.70 -1.37
CA ILE A 27 1.48 -8.68 -1.25
C ILE A 27 2.60 -9.12 -0.29
N ASP A 28 2.32 -10.06 0.63
CA ASP A 28 3.30 -10.64 1.53
C ASP A 28 4.47 -11.31 0.80
N LYS A 29 4.22 -12.00 -0.33
CA LYS A 29 5.25 -12.63 -1.16
C LYS A 29 6.19 -11.57 -1.75
N VAL A 30 5.63 -10.42 -2.12
CA VAL A 30 6.42 -9.28 -2.64
C VAL A 30 7.29 -8.72 -1.51
N TYR A 31 6.72 -8.48 -0.33
CA TYR A 31 7.45 -7.96 0.82
C TYR A 31 8.55 -8.92 1.29
N GLN A 32 8.28 -10.23 1.33
CA GLN A 32 9.29 -11.23 1.63
C GLN A 32 10.45 -11.23 0.62
N ARG A 33 10.14 -11.06 -0.67
CA ARG A 33 11.18 -10.96 -1.71
C ARG A 33 12.05 -9.72 -1.51
N LEU A 34 11.44 -8.56 -1.24
CA LEU A 34 12.17 -7.31 -0.97
C LEU A 34 13.03 -7.40 0.30
N ASN A 35 12.50 -8.00 1.36
CA ASN A 35 13.27 -8.23 2.59
C ASN A 35 14.47 -9.15 2.35
N ARG A 36 14.31 -10.23 1.55
CA ARG A 36 15.43 -11.13 1.20
C ARG A 36 16.52 -10.44 0.39
N SER A 37 16.17 -9.41 -0.39
CA SER A 37 17.12 -8.60 -1.15
C SER A 37 17.60 -7.36 -0.39
N ASN A 38 17.33 -7.26 0.92
CA ASN A 38 17.64 -6.09 1.77
C ASN A 38 17.20 -4.76 1.14
N THR A 39 16.10 -4.78 0.39
CA THR A 39 15.62 -3.61 -0.34
C THR A 39 14.58 -2.87 0.50
N PRO A 40 14.81 -1.58 0.82
CA PRO A 40 13.88 -0.82 1.62
C PRO A 40 12.58 -0.56 0.84
N PHE A 41 11.46 -0.59 1.57
CA PHE A 41 10.17 -0.14 1.08
C PHE A 41 9.35 0.43 2.24
N ILE A 42 8.43 1.32 1.90
CA ILE A 42 7.49 1.92 2.86
C ILE A 42 6.11 1.37 2.54
N SER A 43 5.52 0.68 3.51
CA SER A 43 4.13 0.23 3.42
C SER A 43 3.21 1.35 3.94
N PHE A 44 2.28 1.82 3.12
CA PHE A 44 1.31 2.84 3.53
C PHE A 44 -0.06 2.59 2.91
N LEU A 45 -1.10 2.94 3.66
CA LEU A 45 -2.50 2.77 3.28
C LEU A 45 -3.25 4.06 3.53
N HIS A 46 -4.25 4.33 2.69
CA HIS A 46 -5.15 5.44 2.91
C HIS A 46 -6.27 5.05 3.87
N ASN A 47 -6.70 5.98 4.73
CA ASN A 47 -7.74 5.73 5.73
C ASN A 47 -9.03 5.17 5.11
N TRP A 48 -9.44 5.66 3.93
CA TRP A 48 -10.65 5.20 3.23
C TRP A 48 -10.53 3.78 2.66
N GLN A 49 -9.32 3.24 2.52
CA GLN A 49 -9.12 1.83 2.15
C GLN A 49 -9.27 0.89 3.35
N ILE A 50 -9.15 1.41 4.57
CA ILE A 50 -9.26 0.64 5.81
C ILE A 50 -10.67 0.78 6.40
N LEU A 51 -11.17 2.01 6.46
CA LEU A 51 -12.45 2.38 7.04
C LEU A 51 -13.39 2.82 5.94
N SER A 52 -14.62 2.29 5.94
CA SER A 52 -15.68 2.76 5.05
C SER A 52 -15.99 4.22 5.39
N PRO A 53 -15.77 5.18 4.47
CA PRO A 53 -15.99 6.57 4.78
C PRO A 53 -17.51 6.87 4.79
N LEU A 54 -17.96 7.72 5.73
CA LEU A 54 -19.37 8.13 5.83
C LEU A 54 -19.87 8.88 4.58
N LYS A 55 -18.94 9.53 3.87
CA LYS A 55 -19.17 10.16 2.57
C LYS A 55 -18.12 9.62 1.59
N PRO A 56 -18.47 9.38 0.32
CA PRO A 56 -17.47 8.95 -0.66
C PRO A 56 -16.35 9.98 -0.77
N THR A 57 -15.13 9.56 -0.42
CA THR A 57 -13.88 10.35 -0.56
C THR A 57 -13.19 10.13 -1.90
N PHE A 58 -13.76 9.26 -2.76
CA PHE A 58 -13.19 8.84 -4.04
C PHE A 58 -14.20 9.05 -5.19
N PRO A 59 -13.72 9.23 -6.43
CA PRO A 59 -14.55 9.76 -7.50
C PRO A 59 -15.56 8.73 -8.04
N THR A 60 -16.57 9.26 -8.72
CA THR A 60 -17.75 8.56 -9.23
C THR A 60 -17.41 7.37 -10.14
N ARG A 61 -18.39 6.48 -10.37
CA ARG A 61 -18.24 5.36 -11.33
C ARG A 61 -17.73 5.81 -12.72
N SER A 62 -18.16 6.99 -13.18
CA SER A 62 -17.70 7.57 -14.45
C SER A 62 -16.20 7.89 -14.47
N TYR A 63 -15.65 8.36 -13.35
CA TYR A 63 -14.22 8.66 -13.25
C TYR A 63 -13.36 7.41 -13.41
N LEU A 64 -13.80 6.26 -12.87
CA LEU A 64 -13.07 4.99 -12.96
C LEU A 64 -12.98 4.45 -14.39
N ILE A 65 -13.95 4.76 -15.24
CA ILE A 65 -13.90 4.38 -16.67
C ILE A 65 -12.75 5.13 -17.34
N THR A 66 -12.62 6.43 -17.07
CA THR A 66 -11.55 7.27 -17.63
C THR A 66 -10.19 7.07 -16.96
N HIS A 67 -10.17 6.60 -15.71
CA HIS A 67 -8.96 6.42 -14.92
C HIS A 67 -8.94 5.05 -14.22
N PRO A 68 -8.82 3.94 -14.96
CA PRO A 68 -8.95 2.58 -14.42
C PRO A 68 -7.86 2.22 -13.40
N HIS A 69 -6.70 2.89 -13.45
CA HIS A 69 -5.63 2.73 -12.46
C HIS A 69 -6.04 3.17 -11.04
N TYR A 70 -7.17 3.85 -10.86
CA TYR A 70 -7.69 4.16 -9.53
C TYR A 70 -8.42 2.98 -8.87
N PHE A 71 -8.73 1.93 -9.62
CA PHE A 71 -9.51 0.80 -9.12
C PHE A 71 -8.91 0.12 -7.87
N PRO A 72 -7.58 -0.11 -7.76
CA PRO A 72 -7.01 -0.70 -6.56
C PRO A 72 -7.21 0.15 -5.30
N TYR A 73 -7.27 1.48 -5.43
CA TYR A 73 -7.50 2.39 -4.30
C TYR A 73 -8.93 2.37 -3.76
N LEU A 74 -9.87 1.75 -4.48
CA LEU A 74 -11.25 1.55 -4.03
C LEU A 74 -11.45 0.26 -3.24
N LYS A 75 -10.48 -0.64 -3.25
CA LYS A 75 -10.59 -1.89 -2.53
C LYS A 75 -10.46 -1.65 -1.04
N ASN A 76 -11.36 -2.26 -0.27
CA ASN A 76 -11.20 -2.34 1.18
C ASN A 76 -10.05 -3.31 1.49
N THR A 77 -9.01 -2.80 2.13
CA THR A 77 -7.78 -3.52 2.48
C THR A 77 -7.65 -3.74 3.98
N SER A 78 -8.71 -3.58 4.78
CA SER A 78 -8.67 -3.75 6.24
C SER A 78 -8.17 -5.14 6.64
N LYS A 79 -8.70 -6.19 6.00
CA LYS A 79 -8.25 -7.59 6.20
C LYS A 79 -6.79 -7.80 5.80
N SER A 80 -6.35 -7.17 4.73
CA SER A 80 -4.94 -7.27 4.30
C SER A 80 -4.02 -6.52 5.24
N LEU A 81 -4.42 -5.36 5.76
CA LEU A 81 -3.68 -4.66 6.80
C LEU A 81 -3.55 -5.52 8.06
N GLU A 82 -4.65 -6.08 8.56
CA GLU A 82 -4.65 -6.94 9.74
C GLU A 82 -3.74 -8.16 9.53
N TYR A 83 -3.82 -8.78 8.35
CA TYR A 83 -2.94 -9.88 7.96
C TYR A 83 -1.46 -9.50 7.97
N LEU A 84 -1.11 -8.35 7.38
CA LEU A 84 0.27 -7.89 7.29
C LEU A 84 0.85 -7.53 8.66
N VAL A 85 0.07 -6.85 9.51
CA VAL A 85 0.49 -6.50 10.89
C VAL A 85 0.71 -7.75 11.75
N LYS A 86 -0.10 -8.80 11.56
CA LYS A 86 0.10 -10.09 12.24
C LYS A 86 1.33 -10.86 11.74
N LYS A 87 1.67 -10.70 10.46
CA LYS A 87 2.70 -11.51 9.79
C LYS A 87 4.10 -10.89 9.83
N PHE A 88 4.20 -9.57 9.83
CA PHE A 88 5.48 -8.86 9.76
C PHE A 88 5.73 -8.05 11.03
N SER A 89 6.98 -8.07 11.51
CA SER A 89 7.44 -7.11 12.50
C SER A 89 7.58 -5.74 11.83
N ILE A 90 6.68 -4.81 12.14
CA ILE A 90 6.69 -3.46 11.57
C ILE A 90 7.49 -2.55 12.49
N SER A 91 8.60 -2.01 11.99
CA SER A 91 9.37 -1.00 12.72
C SER A 91 8.63 0.34 12.74
N PRO A 92 8.64 1.07 13.87
CA PRO A 92 8.08 2.41 13.92
C PRO A 92 8.87 3.34 12.99
N MET A 93 8.17 4.26 12.32
CA MET A 93 8.73 5.20 11.35
C MET A 93 9.69 6.25 11.96
N LYS A 94 9.93 6.20 13.27
CA LYS A 94 10.75 7.15 14.04
C LYS A 94 12.21 7.23 13.56
N ASN A 95 12.71 6.21 12.87
CA ASN A 95 14.11 6.09 12.46
C ASN A 95 14.38 6.45 10.98
N LEU A 96 13.36 6.81 10.19
CA LEU A 96 13.51 7.11 8.75
C LEU A 96 13.62 8.62 8.43
N LEU A 97 13.39 9.49 9.42
CA LEU A 97 13.39 10.95 9.27
C LEU A 97 14.52 11.66 10.05
N GLN A 98 15.45 10.89 10.61
CA GLN A 98 16.69 11.39 11.22
C GLN A 98 17.82 11.36 10.18
#